data_AF-A0A7L0WP10-F1
#
_entry.id   AF-A0A7L0WP10-F1
#
_cell.length_a   1.000
_cell.length_b   1.000
_cell.length_c   1.000
_cell.angle_alpha   90.00
_cell.angle_beta   90.00
_cell.angle_gamma   90.00
#
_symmetry.space_group_name_H-M   'P 1'
#
loop_
_entity.id
_entity.type
_entity.pdbx_description
1 polymer ?
#
loop_
_entity_poly.entity_id
_entity_poly.type
_entity_poly.pdbx_seq_one_letter_code
_entity_poly.pdbx_strand_id
1 'polypeptide(L)'
;VFHSLAQAQASVANEVYQELGLPPIFLFCPTEYCSTLCSPSPGQSCYLLTLGRELLPGIGVIWTGPKVVSQELSATLVEEVECVLQRRLTIWDNLFANDYDCRRVFLGPYTGRAPGLLPRLCGLLLNPNCELQANFIPIHTLGSWFRSELGSCARTDSAGMEAAADLGESRGPREGSYNPQEALEVALRDWVAEINQQVLEAGR
;
A
#
# COMPACT_ATOMS: atom_id res chain seq x y z
N VAL A 1 -1.97 -34.16 8.02
CA VAL A 1 -1.27 -33.86 6.75
C VAL A 1 -0.31 -32.68 6.94
N PHE A 2 -0.77 -31.55 7.46
CA PHE A 2 0.07 -30.36 7.67
C PHE A 2 0.51 -30.17 9.13
N HIS A 3 1.66 -29.54 9.34
CA HIS A 3 2.31 -29.30 10.63
C HIS A 3 2.11 -27.89 11.18
N SER A 4 1.57 -26.96 10.38
CA SER A 4 1.26 -25.59 10.80
C SER A 4 0.12 -25.00 9.98
N LEU A 5 -0.47 -23.90 10.48
CA LEU A 5 -1.48 -23.14 9.76
C LEU A 5 -0.93 -22.55 8.44
N ALA A 6 0.30 -22.01 8.48
CA ALA A 6 0.97 -21.48 7.30
C ALA A 6 1.13 -22.52 6.19
N GLN A 7 1.56 -23.74 6.55
CA GLN A 7 1.74 -24.83 5.59
C GLN A 7 0.41 -25.24 4.96
N ALA A 8 -0.65 -25.36 5.76
CA ALA A 8 -1.97 -25.70 5.23
C ALA A 8 -2.48 -24.63 4.26
N GLN A 9 -2.34 -23.34 4.61
CA GLN A 9 -2.77 -22.23 3.77
C GLN A 9 -1.95 -22.11 2.49
N ALA A 10 -0.61 -22.25 2.57
CA ALA A 10 0.27 -22.25 1.40
C ALA A 10 -0.05 -23.40 0.44
N SER A 11 -0.29 -24.61 0.98
CA SER A 11 -0.66 -25.77 0.17
C SER A 11 -1.92 -25.51 -0.65
N VAL A 12 -3.00 -25.01 -0.02
CA VAL A 12 -4.26 -24.71 -0.71
C VAL A 12 -4.09 -23.57 -1.72
N ALA A 13 -3.40 -22.50 -1.35
CA ALA A 13 -3.16 -21.37 -2.26
C ALA A 13 -2.37 -21.79 -3.50
N ASN A 14 -1.33 -22.61 -3.34
CA ASN A 14 -0.52 -23.11 -4.43
C ASN A 14 -1.31 -24.02 -5.38
N GLU A 15 -2.10 -24.94 -4.82
CA GLU A 15 -2.94 -25.86 -5.61
C GLU A 15 -3.96 -25.06 -6.44
N VAL A 16 -4.69 -24.13 -5.81
CA VAL A 16 -5.64 -23.27 -6.53
C VAL A 16 -4.94 -22.42 -7.59
N TYR A 17 -3.77 -21.85 -7.30
CA TYR A 17 -3.00 -21.07 -8.25
C TYR A 17 -2.58 -21.89 -9.49
N GLN A 18 -2.18 -23.14 -9.29
CA GLN A 18 -1.82 -24.06 -10.37
C GLN A 18 -3.04 -24.50 -11.18
N GLU A 19 -4.14 -24.87 -10.53
CA GLU A 19 -5.39 -25.30 -11.17
C GLU A 19 -6.02 -24.19 -12.02
N LEU A 20 -5.86 -22.93 -11.62
CA LEU A 20 -6.28 -21.77 -12.40
C LEU A 20 -5.32 -21.43 -13.56
N GLY A 21 -4.28 -22.23 -13.79
CA GLY A 21 -3.35 -22.05 -14.90
C GLY A 21 -2.32 -20.94 -14.66
N LEU A 22 -1.89 -20.73 -13.42
CA LEU A 22 -0.86 -19.75 -13.04
C LEU A 22 -1.17 -18.33 -13.52
N PRO A 23 -2.31 -17.73 -13.11
CA PRO A 23 -2.69 -16.40 -13.57
C PRO A 23 -1.61 -15.35 -13.26
N PRO A 24 -1.49 -14.29 -14.08
CA PRO A 24 -0.45 -13.27 -13.89
C PRO A 24 -0.62 -12.46 -12.60
N ILE A 25 -1.85 -12.42 -12.05
CA ILE A 25 -2.17 -11.78 -10.78
C ILE A 25 -2.92 -12.78 -9.92
N PHE A 26 -2.30 -13.16 -8.81
CA PHE A 26 -2.92 -13.96 -7.74
C PHE A 26 -2.40 -13.44 -6.41
N LEU A 27 -3.30 -13.08 -5.50
CA LEU A 27 -2.93 -12.46 -4.22
C LEU A 27 -3.32 -13.37 -3.06
N PHE A 28 -2.39 -13.52 -2.12
CA PHE A 28 -2.61 -14.21 -0.86
C PHE A 28 -2.57 -13.19 0.29
N CYS A 29 -3.63 -13.15 1.10
CA CYS A 29 -3.68 -12.37 2.33
C CYS A 29 -3.29 -13.27 3.52
N PRO A 30 -2.16 -13.04 4.19
CA PRO A 30 -1.76 -13.82 5.35
C PRO A 30 -2.69 -13.60 6.54
N THR A 31 -2.67 -14.53 7.50
CA THR A 31 -3.33 -14.35 8.81
C THR A 31 -2.59 -13.29 9.64
N GLU A 32 -1.26 -13.33 9.64
CA GLU A 32 -0.41 -12.27 10.20
C GLU A 32 -0.14 -11.22 9.11
N TYR A 33 -1.11 -10.37 8.76
CA TYR A 33 -1.03 -9.41 7.64
C TYR A 33 -0.49 -8.01 8.02
N CYS A 34 -0.02 -7.84 9.25
CA CYS A 34 0.61 -6.62 9.75
C CYS A 34 1.62 -6.95 10.86
N SER A 35 2.56 -6.05 11.14
CA SER A 35 3.65 -6.36 12.07
C SER A 35 3.15 -6.67 13.49
N THR A 36 2.12 -5.98 13.98
CA THR A 36 1.55 -6.25 15.31
C THR A 36 0.86 -7.60 15.45
N LEU A 37 0.51 -8.26 14.34
CA LEU A 37 -0.04 -9.62 14.37
C LEU A 37 1.06 -10.70 14.33
N CYS A 38 2.31 -10.32 14.05
CA CYS A 38 3.42 -11.26 14.01
C CYS A 38 3.92 -11.58 15.40
N SER A 39 4.27 -12.85 15.64
CA SER A 39 4.85 -13.28 16.92
C SER A 39 6.18 -14.03 16.72
N PRO A 40 7.27 -13.63 17.38
CA PRO A 40 7.41 -12.44 18.24
C PRO A 40 7.57 -11.11 17.46
N SER A 41 7.94 -11.18 16.18
CA SER A 41 8.13 -10.05 15.27
C SER A 41 8.04 -10.55 13.82
N PRO A 42 7.91 -9.67 12.81
CA PRO A 42 7.86 -10.10 11.41
C PRO A 42 9.08 -10.95 11.01
N GLY A 43 10.28 -10.47 11.36
CA GLY A 43 11.57 -11.14 11.10
C GLY A 43 11.70 -12.56 11.67
N GLN A 44 10.95 -12.88 12.72
CA GLN A 44 11.07 -14.13 13.48
C GLN A 44 9.78 -14.95 13.49
N SER A 45 8.73 -14.51 12.78
CA SER A 45 7.48 -15.24 12.70
C SER A 45 7.67 -16.55 11.95
N CYS A 46 7.50 -17.67 12.65
CA CYS A 46 7.49 -19.01 12.05
C CYS A 46 6.41 -19.12 10.96
N TYR A 47 5.30 -18.39 11.12
CA TYR A 47 4.20 -18.36 10.15
C TYR A 47 4.66 -17.68 8.85
N LEU A 48 5.21 -16.47 8.91
CA LEU A 48 5.71 -15.76 7.72
C LEU A 48 6.92 -16.46 7.08
N LEU A 49 7.85 -17.00 7.88
CA LEU A 49 8.98 -17.78 7.37
C LEU A 49 8.52 -19.00 6.56
N THR A 50 7.46 -19.67 7.03
CA THR A 50 6.87 -20.80 6.31
C THR A 50 6.22 -20.34 5.01
N LEU A 51 5.45 -19.25 5.01
CA LEU A 51 4.85 -18.68 3.80
C LEU A 51 5.92 -18.17 2.80
N GLY A 52 7.02 -17.61 3.27
CA GLY A 52 8.14 -17.20 2.42
C GLY A 52 8.75 -18.38 1.68
N ARG A 53 8.94 -19.51 2.39
CA ARG A 53 9.50 -20.74 1.83
C ARG A 53 8.54 -21.50 0.91
N GLU A 54 7.26 -21.59 1.27
CA GLU A 54 6.34 -22.57 0.68
C GLU A 54 5.36 -22.00 -0.34
N LEU A 55 5.01 -20.71 -0.27
CA LEU A 55 4.13 -20.09 -1.24
C LEU A 55 4.85 -19.95 -2.59
N LEU A 56 4.21 -20.35 -3.69
CA LEU A 56 4.79 -20.26 -5.02
C LEU A 56 5.18 -18.80 -5.37
N PRO A 57 6.34 -18.56 -6.02
CA PRO A 57 6.88 -17.21 -6.20
C PRO A 57 6.02 -16.29 -7.09
N GLY A 58 5.12 -16.85 -7.90
CA GLY A 58 4.16 -16.08 -8.71
C GLY A 58 2.98 -15.52 -7.91
N ILE A 59 2.80 -15.93 -6.65
CA ILE A 59 1.72 -15.46 -5.79
C ILE A 59 2.18 -14.20 -5.06
N GLY A 60 1.48 -13.08 -5.29
CA GLY A 60 1.67 -11.84 -4.56
C GLY A 60 1.16 -11.97 -3.12
N VAL A 61 1.80 -11.27 -2.18
CA VAL A 61 1.39 -11.27 -0.78
C VAL A 61 0.92 -9.88 -0.35
N ILE A 62 -0.23 -9.84 0.30
CA ILE A 62 -0.85 -8.63 0.84
C ILE A 62 -0.21 -8.27 2.20
N TRP A 63 -0.01 -6.98 2.44
CA TRP A 63 0.47 -6.45 3.70
C TRP A 63 -0.15 -5.09 4.04
N THR A 64 -0.47 -4.84 5.33
CA THR A 64 -1.10 -3.56 5.76
C THR A 64 -0.14 -2.60 6.48
N GLY A 65 1.13 -3.01 6.63
CA GLY A 65 2.18 -2.24 7.31
C GLY A 65 2.37 -2.63 8.79
N PRO A 66 2.90 -1.72 9.63
CA PRO A 66 3.13 -1.99 11.04
C PRO A 66 1.87 -2.39 11.83
N LYS A 67 0.71 -1.85 11.46
CA LYS A 67 -0.59 -2.08 12.12
C LYS A 67 -1.67 -2.35 11.07
N VAL A 68 -2.82 -2.82 11.54
CA VAL A 68 -4.03 -2.94 10.68
C VAL A 68 -4.35 -1.62 9.99
N VAL A 69 -4.35 -0.51 10.76
CA VAL A 69 -4.40 0.86 10.25
C VAL A 69 -3.06 1.52 10.53
N SER A 70 -2.17 1.52 9.54
CA SER A 70 -0.82 2.08 9.66
C SER A 70 -0.84 3.60 9.46
N GLN A 71 -0.42 4.34 10.49
CA GLN A 71 -0.23 5.80 10.41
C GLN A 71 0.92 6.16 9.48
N GLU A 72 2.02 5.41 9.58
CA GLU A 72 3.23 5.60 8.77
C GLU A 72 3.65 4.27 8.11
N LEU A 73 4.23 4.38 6.92
CA LEU A 73 4.78 3.26 6.15
C LEU A 73 5.97 3.75 5.33
N SER A 74 7.09 3.04 5.43
CA SER A 74 8.34 3.37 4.74
C SER A 74 8.94 2.15 4.05
N ALA A 75 9.86 2.38 3.11
CA ALA A 75 10.55 1.30 2.39
C ALA A 75 11.29 0.35 3.35
N THR A 76 11.89 0.88 4.43
CA THR A 76 12.58 0.07 5.44
C THR A 76 11.63 -0.84 6.22
N LEU A 77 10.42 -0.36 6.56
CA LEU A 77 9.42 -1.18 7.25
C LEU A 77 8.89 -2.31 6.35
N VAL A 78 8.80 -2.05 5.04
CA VAL A 78 8.41 -3.07 4.06
C VAL A 78 9.54 -4.07 3.85
N GLU A 79 10.79 -3.62 3.76
CA GLU A 79 11.99 -4.44 3.57
C GLU A 79 12.15 -5.54 4.60
N GLU A 80 11.86 -5.25 5.88
CA GLU A 80 11.91 -6.23 6.96
C GLU A 80 11.05 -7.45 6.63
N VAL A 81 9.85 -7.20 6.10
CA VAL A 81 8.86 -8.23 5.80
C VAL A 81 9.15 -8.91 4.47
N GLU A 82 9.62 -8.16 3.46
CA GLU A 82 10.10 -8.72 2.18
C GLU A 82 11.24 -9.71 2.37
N CYS A 83 12.17 -9.43 3.30
CA CYS A 83 13.25 -10.35 3.65
C CYS A 83 12.75 -11.68 4.21
N VAL A 84 11.59 -11.72 4.86
CA VAL A 84 11.03 -12.97 5.40
C VAL A 84 10.21 -13.69 4.36
N LEU A 85 9.37 -12.95 3.63
CA LEU A 85 8.49 -13.50 2.61
C LEU A 85 9.19 -13.77 1.27
N GLN A 86 10.42 -13.30 1.09
CA GLN A 86 11.25 -13.49 -0.11
C GLN A 86 10.58 -12.98 -1.40
N ARG A 87 9.77 -11.91 -1.29
CA ARG A 87 9.05 -11.28 -2.40
C ARG A 87 8.62 -9.87 -2.05
N ARG A 88 8.43 -9.04 -3.07
CA ARG A 88 7.85 -7.71 -2.93
C ARG A 88 6.36 -7.80 -2.56
N LEU A 89 5.90 -6.84 -1.75
CA LEU A 89 4.56 -6.86 -1.17
C LEU A 89 3.55 -6.03 -2.00
N THR A 90 2.28 -6.40 -1.91
CA THR A 90 1.16 -5.56 -2.31
C THR A 90 0.56 -4.94 -1.05
N ILE A 91 0.56 -3.61 -0.95
CA ILE A 91 -0.01 -2.95 0.22
C ILE A 91 -1.53 -2.96 0.14
N TRP A 92 -2.19 -3.46 1.17
CA TRP A 92 -3.60 -3.19 1.44
C TRP A 92 -3.65 -2.07 2.47
N ASP A 93 -4.08 -0.89 2.03
CA ASP A 93 -4.00 0.32 2.80
C ASP A 93 -5.32 0.65 3.48
N ASN A 94 -5.38 0.55 4.82
CA ASN A 94 -6.55 0.88 5.61
C ASN A 94 -6.53 2.30 6.18
N LEU A 95 -5.68 3.21 5.69
CA LEU A 95 -5.56 4.58 6.22
C LEU A 95 -6.91 5.30 6.35
N PHE A 96 -7.83 5.01 5.43
CA PHE A 96 -9.17 5.62 5.35
C PHE A 96 -10.31 4.66 5.68
N ALA A 97 -10.02 3.42 6.09
CA ALA A 97 -11.06 2.47 6.46
C ALA A 97 -11.80 2.96 7.72
N ASN A 98 -13.14 2.88 7.73
CA ASN A 98 -13.98 3.25 8.87
C ASN A 98 -14.99 2.18 9.29
N ASP A 99 -14.92 0.99 8.69
CA ASP A 99 -15.77 -0.17 9.00
C ASP A 99 -15.73 -0.59 10.49
N TYR A 100 -14.62 -0.32 11.16
CA TYR A 100 -14.44 -0.62 12.59
C TYR A 100 -15.08 0.40 13.55
N ASP A 101 -15.47 1.59 13.10
CA ASP A 101 -16.21 2.59 13.91
C ASP A 101 -17.08 3.49 13.02
N CYS A 102 -18.38 3.18 12.95
CA CYS A 102 -19.35 3.90 12.12
C CYS A 102 -19.57 5.39 12.49
N ARG A 103 -18.96 5.87 13.59
CA ARG A 103 -19.01 7.30 13.98
C ARG A 103 -17.86 8.10 13.37
N ARG A 104 -16.93 7.46 12.69
CA ARG A 104 -15.75 8.08 12.09
C ARG A 104 -15.89 8.08 10.57
N VAL A 105 -15.52 9.20 9.96
CA VAL A 105 -15.37 9.34 8.50
C VAL A 105 -14.06 10.07 8.26
N PHE A 106 -13.29 9.60 7.28
CA PHE A 106 -11.97 10.15 6.98
C PHE A 106 -11.97 10.91 5.67
N LEU A 107 -11.93 12.23 5.77
CA LEU A 107 -11.90 13.18 4.66
C LEU A 107 -10.57 13.95 4.57
N GLY A 108 -9.53 13.45 5.26
CA GLY A 108 -8.18 14.02 5.20
C GLY A 108 -7.40 13.56 3.96
N PRO A 109 -6.24 14.17 3.68
CA PRO A 109 -5.40 13.75 2.57
C PRO A 109 -4.63 12.47 2.86
N TYR A 110 -4.25 11.77 1.80
CA TYR A 110 -3.39 10.59 1.89
C TYR A 110 -2.03 10.98 2.50
N THR A 111 -1.61 10.33 3.57
CA THR A 111 -0.45 10.73 4.37
C THR A 111 0.32 9.54 4.93
N GLY A 112 1.52 9.81 5.44
CA GLY A 112 2.32 8.83 6.18
C GLY A 112 3.03 7.77 5.34
N ARG A 113 2.86 7.76 4.01
CA ARG A 113 3.64 6.90 3.11
C ARG A 113 4.85 7.68 2.64
N ALA A 114 6.04 7.24 3.09
CA ALA A 114 7.29 7.92 2.81
C ALA A 114 7.57 7.99 1.29
N PRO A 115 8.21 9.06 0.80
CA PRO A 115 8.64 9.13 -0.60
C PRO A 115 9.57 7.98 -0.99
N GLY A 116 9.43 7.48 -2.22
CA GLY A 116 10.21 6.35 -2.73
C GLY A 116 9.73 4.97 -2.25
N LEU A 117 8.52 4.90 -1.69
CA LEU A 117 7.89 3.63 -1.29
C LEU A 117 7.41 2.85 -2.52
N LEU A 118 6.79 3.52 -3.49
CA LEU A 118 6.14 2.86 -4.62
C LEU A 118 7.08 1.95 -5.47
N PRO A 119 8.32 2.33 -5.81
CA PRO A 119 9.26 1.47 -6.52
C PRO A 119 9.49 0.09 -5.88
N ARG A 120 9.35 0.02 -4.55
CA ARG A 120 9.60 -1.19 -3.77
C ARG A 120 8.39 -2.12 -3.71
N LEU A 121 7.21 -1.64 -4.04
CA LEU A 121 5.97 -2.42 -3.96
C LEU A 121 5.67 -3.12 -5.29
N CYS A 122 4.91 -4.22 -5.21
CA CYS A 122 4.21 -4.80 -6.38
C CYS A 122 2.96 -4.00 -6.74
N GLY A 123 2.34 -3.36 -5.74
CA GLY A 123 1.12 -2.59 -5.90
C GLY A 123 0.62 -2.03 -4.58
N LEU A 124 -0.38 -1.15 -4.66
CA LEU A 124 -1.07 -0.57 -3.52
C LEU A 124 -2.57 -0.53 -3.79
N LEU A 125 -3.34 -1.12 -2.90
CA LEU A 125 -4.79 -1.21 -2.93
C LEU A 125 -5.33 -0.45 -1.72
N LEU A 126 -6.13 0.60 -1.96
CA LEU A 126 -6.74 1.37 -0.88
C LEU A 126 -8.06 0.72 -0.46
N ASN A 127 -8.23 0.51 0.85
CA ASN A 127 -9.50 0.21 1.49
C ASN A 127 -10.01 1.48 2.18
N PRO A 128 -10.95 2.21 1.55
CA PRO A 128 -11.36 3.53 2.02
C PRO A 128 -12.59 3.46 2.93
N ASN A 129 -13.31 4.56 3.10
CA ASN A 129 -14.55 4.58 3.89
C ASN A 129 -15.62 3.68 3.26
N CYS A 130 -16.55 3.18 4.07
CA CYS A 130 -17.72 2.45 3.61
C CYS A 130 -18.62 3.31 2.71
N GLU A 131 -18.77 4.59 3.04
CA GLU A 131 -19.61 5.53 2.28
C GLU A 131 -18.90 5.95 0.99
N LEU A 132 -19.41 5.49 -0.16
CA LEU A 132 -18.80 5.73 -1.47
C LEU A 132 -18.42 7.20 -1.71
N GLN A 133 -19.33 8.13 -1.41
CA GLN A 133 -19.12 9.56 -1.66
C GLN A 133 -18.07 10.21 -0.74
N ALA A 134 -17.80 9.61 0.43
CA ALA A 134 -16.75 10.09 1.33
C ALA A 134 -15.33 9.80 0.80
N ASN A 135 -15.22 9.02 -0.28
CA ASN A 135 -13.93 8.56 -0.80
C ASN A 135 -13.34 9.46 -1.90
N PHE A 136 -13.97 10.60 -2.21
CA PHE A 136 -13.45 11.54 -3.21
C PHE A 136 -12.05 12.03 -2.84
N ILE A 137 -11.89 12.62 -1.64
CA ILE A 137 -10.59 13.12 -1.17
C ILE A 137 -9.57 11.99 -1.00
N PRO A 138 -9.88 10.86 -0.31
CA PRO A 138 -9.00 9.70 -0.22
C PRO A 138 -8.39 9.25 -1.57
N ILE A 139 -9.23 9.05 -2.59
CA ILE A 139 -8.80 8.52 -3.88
C ILE A 139 -8.06 9.60 -4.68
N HIS A 140 -8.53 10.85 -4.65
CA HIS A 140 -7.91 11.97 -5.36
C HIS A 140 -6.49 12.24 -4.85
N THR A 141 -6.33 12.32 -3.53
CA THR A 141 -5.03 12.58 -2.90
C THR A 141 -4.07 11.40 -3.03
N LEU A 142 -4.56 10.15 -3.01
CA LEU A 142 -3.78 8.97 -3.39
C LEU A 142 -3.26 9.09 -4.83
N GLY A 143 -4.10 9.50 -5.78
CA GLY A 143 -3.69 9.72 -7.17
C GLY A 143 -2.61 10.80 -7.31
N SER A 144 -2.69 11.86 -6.51
CA SER A 144 -1.66 12.91 -6.44
C SER A 144 -0.34 12.40 -5.88
N TRP A 145 -0.39 11.60 -4.80
CA TRP A 145 0.79 10.93 -4.24
C TRP A 145 1.43 9.98 -5.27
N PHE A 146 0.62 9.14 -5.92
CA PHE A 146 1.09 8.18 -6.91
C PHE A 146 1.81 8.84 -8.10
N ARG A 147 1.29 9.96 -8.61
CA ARG A 147 1.96 10.74 -9.66
C ARG A 147 3.32 11.28 -9.21
N SER A 148 3.43 11.72 -7.95
CA SER A 148 4.70 12.23 -7.39
C SER A 148 5.76 11.12 -7.28
N GLU A 149 5.34 9.91 -6.92
CA GLU A 149 6.22 8.76 -6.82
C GLU A 149 6.72 8.36 -8.21
N LEU A 150 5.84 8.29 -9.22
CA LEU A 150 6.23 8.01 -10.60
C LEU A 150 7.22 9.04 -11.16
N GLY A 151 6.98 10.33 -10.88
CA GLY A 151 7.89 11.40 -11.27
C GLY A 151 9.26 11.29 -10.61
N SER A 152 9.32 10.75 -9.39
CA SER A 152 10.58 10.49 -8.68
C SER A 152 11.35 9.30 -9.28
N CYS A 153 10.67 8.23 -9.67
CA CYS A 153 11.28 7.05 -10.33
C CYS A 153 11.93 7.40 -11.67
N ALA A 154 11.22 8.15 -12.52
CA ALA A 154 11.72 8.50 -13.84
C ALA A 154 13.02 9.34 -13.78
N ARG A 155 13.17 10.15 -12.72
CA ARG A 155 14.37 10.98 -12.52
C ARG A 155 15.56 10.16 -12.01
N THR A 156 15.34 9.13 -11.18
CA THR A 156 16.43 8.26 -10.73
C THR A 156 17.02 7.42 -11.86
N ASP A 157 16.21 6.96 -12.80
CA ASP A 157 16.70 6.22 -13.98
C ASP A 157 17.51 7.12 -14.92
N SER A 158 17.15 8.41 -15.05
CA SER A 158 17.92 9.39 -15.83
C SER A 158 19.21 9.86 -15.16
N ALA A 159 19.28 9.86 -13.82
CA ALA A 159 20.46 10.24 -13.05
C ALA A 159 21.42 9.05 -12.81
N GLY A 160 20.97 7.81 -13.01
CA GLY A 160 21.78 6.59 -12.84
C GLY A 160 22.96 6.44 -13.81
N MET A 161 23.09 7.33 -14.80
CA MET A 161 24.27 7.38 -15.68
C MET A 161 25.35 8.35 -15.17
N GLU A 162 25.04 9.24 -14.22
CA GLU A 162 25.96 10.26 -13.70
C GLU A 162 25.66 10.57 -12.22
N ALA A 163 26.35 9.89 -11.29
CA ALA A 163 26.84 10.41 -10.00
C ALA A 163 26.86 9.34 -8.89
N ALA A 164 27.99 8.65 -8.77
CA ALA A 164 28.44 8.09 -7.50
C ALA A 164 29.33 9.13 -6.80
N ALA A 165 28.74 10.16 -6.16
CA ALA A 165 29.38 11.00 -5.15
C ALA A 165 28.37 12.05 -4.62
N ASP A 166 27.71 11.75 -3.51
CA ASP A 166 27.65 12.64 -2.33
C ASP A 166 26.66 12.10 -1.29
N LEU A 167 27.20 11.65 -0.17
CA LEU A 167 26.46 11.38 1.07
C LEU A 167 26.58 12.62 1.95
N GLY A 168 25.51 13.42 2.04
CA GLY A 168 25.49 14.60 2.91
C GLY A 168 24.16 15.36 2.90
N GLU A 169 23.46 15.26 4.02
CA GLU A 169 22.53 16.23 4.64
C GLU A 169 21.17 16.58 3.99
N SER A 170 20.17 16.61 4.90
CA SER A 170 18.81 17.14 4.84
C SER A 170 18.49 18.05 3.63
N ARG A 171 18.10 17.43 2.51
CA ARG A 171 17.44 18.16 1.42
C ARG A 171 16.01 18.49 1.84
N GLY A 172 15.68 19.78 1.88
CA GLY A 172 14.29 20.26 2.01
C GLY A 172 13.37 19.67 0.93
N PRO A 173 12.04 19.88 1.02
CA PRO A 173 11.08 19.28 0.10
C PRO A 173 11.48 19.59 -1.34
N ARG A 174 11.76 18.53 -2.11
CA ARG A 174 12.23 18.61 -3.49
C ARG A 174 11.06 19.10 -4.36
N GLU A 175 11.28 20.03 -5.29
CA GLU A 175 10.26 20.41 -6.28
C GLU A 175 9.66 19.16 -6.95
N GLY A 176 8.33 19.01 -6.84
CA GLY A 176 7.59 17.84 -7.31
C GLY A 176 7.34 16.74 -6.27
N SER A 177 7.80 16.91 -5.01
CA SER A 177 7.44 16.01 -3.91
C SER A 177 5.98 16.22 -3.50
N TYR A 178 5.28 15.13 -3.19
CA TYR A 178 3.91 15.20 -2.69
C TYR A 178 3.79 16.04 -1.41
N ASN A 179 2.89 17.02 -1.43
CA ASN A 179 2.48 17.81 -0.28
C ASN A 179 1.01 17.50 0.07
N PRO A 180 0.73 16.89 1.24
CA PRO A 180 -0.64 16.52 1.61
C PRO A 180 -1.62 17.70 1.70
N GLN A 181 -1.15 18.87 2.15
CA GLN A 181 -1.99 20.05 2.30
C GLN A 181 -2.40 20.61 0.94
N GLU A 182 -1.44 20.73 0.01
CA GLU A 182 -1.73 21.16 -1.36
C GLU A 182 -2.64 20.15 -2.07
N ALA A 183 -2.39 18.85 -1.90
CA ALA A 183 -3.24 17.80 -2.47
C ALA A 183 -4.67 17.87 -1.93
N LEU A 184 -4.85 18.14 -0.64
CA LEU A 184 -6.17 18.35 -0.02
C LEU A 184 -6.89 19.56 -0.63
N GLU A 185 -6.19 20.69 -0.78
CA GLU A 185 -6.79 21.92 -1.32
C GLU A 185 -7.23 21.78 -2.78
N VAL A 186 -6.50 20.99 -3.59
CA VAL A 186 -6.93 20.65 -4.95
C VAL A 186 -8.13 19.70 -4.90
N ALA A 187 -8.07 18.63 -4.10
CA ALA A 187 -9.16 17.66 -3.98
C ALA A 187 -10.48 18.31 -3.50
N LEU A 188 -10.42 19.24 -2.54
CA LEU A 188 -11.59 19.98 -2.05
C LEU A 188 -12.22 20.85 -3.15
N ARG A 189 -11.39 21.56 -3.93
CA ARG A 189 -11.88 22.39 -5.04
C ARG A 189 -12.59 21.54 -6.09
N ASP A 190 -11.98 20.43 -6.48
CA ASP A 190 -12.56 19.51 -7.47
C ASP A 190 -13.84 18.85 -6.93
N TRP A 191 -13.89 18.51 -5.65
CA TRP A 191 -15.07 17.90 -5.04
C TRP A 191 -16.26 18.87 -4.97
N VAL A 192 -16.01 20.14 -4.65
CA VAL A 192 -17.07 21.18 -4.67
C VAL A 192 -17.64 21.33 -6.07
N ALA A 193 -16.81 21.28 -7.12
CA ALA A 193 -17.28 21.31 -8.50
C ALA A 193 -18.18 20.11 -8.83
N GLU A 194 -17.77 18.90 -8.43
CA GLU A 194 -18.55 17.67 -8.60
C GLU A 194 -19.89 17.73 -7.87
N ILE A 195 -19.92 18.17 -6.61
CA ILE A 195 -21.16 18.33 -5.84
C ILE A 195 -22.11 19.32 -6.53
N ASN A 196 -21.60 20.46 -6.98
CA ASN A 196 -22.41 21.45 -7.69
C ASN A 196 -23.01 20.88 -8.99
N GLN A 197 -22.24 20.07 -9.73
CA GLN A 197 -22.73 19.40 -10.92
C GLN A 197 -23.85 18.41 -10.60
N GLN A 198 -23.66 17.55 -9.61
CA GLN A 198 -24.67 16.56 -9.21
C GLN A 198 -25.98 17.22 -8.73
N VAL A 199 -25.90 18.34 -8.02
CA VAL A 199 -27.08 19.11 -7.60
C VAL A 199 -27.84 19.67 -8.81
N LEU A 200 -27.12 20.17 -9.83
CA LEU A 200 -27.74 20.66 -11.06
C LEU A 200 -28.41 19.55 -11.87
N GLU A 201 -27.84 18.34 -11.86
CA GLU A 201 -28.41 17.17 -12.55
C GLU A 201 -29.62 16.60 -11.83
N ALA A 202 -29.62 16.55 -10.49
CA ALA A 202 -30.74 16.05 -9.68
C ALA A 202 -31.96 17.00 -9.64
N GLY A 203 -31.76 18.29 -9.96
CA GLY A 203 -32.82 19.28 -10.06
C GLY A 203 -33.53 19.33 -11.42
N ARG A 204 -33.11 18.50 -12.39
CA ARG A 204 -33.75 18.33 -13.71
C ARG A 204 -34.62 17.08 -13.74
#